data_AF-A0A091KDP8-F1
#
_entry.id   AF-A0A091KDP8-F1
#
_cell.length_a   1.000
_cell.length_b   1.000
_cell.length_c   1.000
_cell.angle_alpha   90.00
_cell.angle_beta   90.00
_cell.angle_gamma   90.00
#
_symmetry.space_group_name_H-M   'P 1'
#
loop_
_entity.id
_entity.type
_entity.pdbx_description
1 polymer ?
#
loop_
_entity_poly.entity_id
_entity_poly.type
_entity_poly.pdbx_seq_one_letter_code
_entity_poly.pdbx_strand_id
1 'polypeptide(L)'
;EAVGNDSPVVVKVPFSIADLRSWKEIAGSYREDPERVAKAIETIIRTQDPDWNDLQVILDTFLDETEKRMVLNAARKQVEGAYANGDLRGTVDQNFPSANPEWDPNQPGHRGMLTRYQRWILFGVRHAMPKAVNWSKIYEVRQEPNESPSAFM
;
A
#
# COMPACT_ATOMS: atom_id res chain seq x y z
N GLU A 1 5.93 -11.32 -43.62
CA GLU A 1 4.99 -11.76 -42.57
C GLU A 1 4.85 -10.64 -41.55
N ALA A 2 3.63 -10.15 -41.34
CA ALA A 2 3.36 -9.20 -40.26
C ALA A 2 3.08 -10.03 -39.00
N VAL A 3 4.07 -10.13 -38.10
CA VAL A 3 3.84 -10.66 -36.76
C VAL A 3 3.10 -9.56 -36.01
N GLY A 4 1.77 -9.60 -36.05
CA GLY A 4 0.93 -8.78 -35.19
C GLY A 4 1.30 -9.09 -33.75
N ASN A 5 1.74 -8.08 -33.02
CA ASN A 5 2.05 -8.19 -31.59
C ASN A 5 0.70 -8.30 -30.87
N ASP A 6 0.08 -9.49 -30.91
CA ASP A 6 -1.27 -9.79 -30.42
C ASP A 6 -1.30 -9.94 -28.88
N SER A 7 -0.44 -9.17 -28.21
CA SER A 7 -0.46 -9.06 -26.75
C SER A 7 -1.70 -8.25 -26.37
N PRO A 8 -2.56 -8.76 -25.46
CA PRO A 8 -3.74 -8.03 -25.04
C PRO A 8 -3.33 -6.67 -24.45
N VAL A 9 -3.89 -5.61 -25.02
CA VAL A 9 -3.69 -4.24 -24.54
C VAL A 9 -4.50 -4.03 -23.27
N VAL A 10 -3.85 -3.58 -22.21
CA VAL A 10 -4.48 -3.17 -20.96
C VAL A 10 -5.10 -1.80 -21.16
N VAL A 11 -6.42 -1.73 -21.03
CA VAL A 11 -7.19 -0.48 -21.06
C VAL A 11 -7.49 -0.05 -19.63
N LYS A 12 -7.11 1.19 -19.29
CA LYS A 12 -7.37 1.75 -17.96
C LYS A 12 -8.85 2.09 -17.77
N VAL A 13 -9.45 1.55 -16.71
CA VAL A 13 -10.80 1.90 -16.25
C VAL A 13 -10.68 2.51 -14.85
N PRO A 14 -11.08 3.79 -14.65
CA PRO A 14 -11.04 4.40 -13.33
C PRO A 14 -11.96 3.71 -12.33
N PHE A 15 -11.57 3.70 -11.06
CA PHE A 15 -12.48 3.26 -9.99
C PHE A 15 -13.69 4.16 -9.89
N SER A 16 -14.86 3.57 -9.69
CA SER A 16 -16.02 4.36 -9.29
C SER A 16 -15.90 4.76 -7.82
N ILE A 17 -16.40 5.96 -7.48
CA ILE A 17 -16.46 6.42 -6.09
C ILE A 17 -17.34 5.48 -5.24
N ALA A 18 -18.36 4.87 -5.84
CA ALA A 18 -19.21 3.90 -5.15
C ALA A 18 -18.44 2.61 -4.78
N ASP A 19 -17.59 2.11 -5.69
CA ASP A 19 -16.76 0.93 -5.44
C ASP A 19 -15.74 1.21 -4.34
N LEU A 20 -15.04 2.36 -4.41
CA LEU A 20 -14.08 2.77 -3.39
C LEU A 20 -14.71 2.82 -1.99
N ARG A 21 -15.90 3.42 -1.86
CA ARG A 21 -16.63 3.48 -0.59
C ARG A 21 -17.06 2.09 -0.13
N SER A 22 -17.60 1.28 -1.02
CA SER A 22 -18.05 -0.08 -0.71
C SER A 22 -16.88 -0.96 -0.24
N TRP A 23 -15.74 -0.90 -0.92
CA TRP A 23 -14.56 -1.66 -0.50
C TRP A 23 -14.01 -1.17 0.84
N LYS A 24 -14.02 0.14 1.10
CA LYS A 24 -13.64 0.70 2.40
C LYS A 24 -14.57 0.22 3.52
N GLU A 25 -15.87 0.22 3.30
CA GLU A 25 -16.86 -0.29 4.26
C GLU A 25 -16.64 -1.78 4.56
N ILE A 26 -16.36 -2.59 3.53
CA ILE A 26 -16.05 -4.01 3.69
C ILE A 26 -14.73 -4.22 4.44
N ALA A 27 -13.71 -3.40 4.18
CA ALA A 27 -12.39 -3.53 4.78
C ALA A 27 -12.36 -3.05 6.24
N GLY A 28 -13.14 -2.02 6.58
CA GLY A 28 -13.18 -1.43 7.91
C GLY A 28 -12.00 -0.51 8.20
N SER A 29 -11.71 -0.35 9.50
CA SER A 29 -10.59 0.45 9.99
C SER A 29 -9.29 -0.34 9.95
N TYR A 30 -8.23 0.26 9.41
CA TYR A 30 -6.92 -0.38 9.37
C TYR A 30 -6.34 -0.61 10.76
N ARG A 31 -6.55 0.32 11.70
CA ARG A 31 -6.13 0.14 13.11
C ARG A 31 -6.79 -1.03 13.82
N GLU A 32 -8.05 -1.33 13.47
CA GLU A 32 -8.81 -2.39 14.12
C GLU A 32 -8.40 -3.77 13.60
N ASP A 33 -8.26 -3.90 12.27
CA ASP A 33 -7.88 -5.16 11.63
C ASP A 33 -7.01 -4.92 10.38
N PRO A 34 -5.68 -4.77 10.56
CA PRO A 34 -4.74 -4.58 9.46
C PRO A 34 -4.77 -5.73 8.44
N GLU A 35 -5.04 -6.95 8.90
CA GLU A 35 -5.04 -8.15 8.06
C GLU A 35 -6.28 -8.19 7.17
N ARG A 36 -7.45 -7.78 7.68
CA ARG A 36 -8.67 -7.63 6.87
C ARG A 36 -8.49 -6.57 5.78
N VAL A 37 -7.91 -5.42 6.12
CA VAL A 37 -7.58 -4.38 5.13
C VAL A 37 -6.57 -4.91 4.09
N ALA A 38 -5.54 -5.64 4.52
CA ALA A 38 -4.57 -6.25 3.60
C ALA A 38 -5.24 -7.21 2.61
N LYS A 39 -6.17 -8.05 3.07
CA LYS A 39 -6.93 -8.98 2.21
C LYS A 39 -7.83 -8.25 1.21
N ALA A 40 -8.43 -7.13 1.61
CA ALA A 40 -9.22 -6.29 0.72
C ALA A 40 -8.34 -5.69 -0.39
N ILE A 41 -7.21 -5.08 -0.02
CA ILE A 41 -6.25 -4.50 -0.97
C ILE A 41 -5.67 -5.57 -1.90
N GLU A 42 -5.32 -6.76 -1.38
CA GLU A 42 -4.87 -7.90 -2.19
C GLU A 42 -5.93 -8.35 -3.21
N THR A 43 -7.21 -8.36 -2.81
CA THR A 43 -8.32 -8.68 -3.70
C THR A 43 -8.48 -7.63 -4.80
N ILE A 44 -8.36 -6.34 -4.46
CA ILE A 44 -8.40 -5.25 -5.45
C ILE A 44 -7.21 -5.36 -6.41
N ILE A 45 -6.00 -5.60 -5.90
CA ILE A 45 -4.80 -5.79 -6.74
C ILE A 45 -5.02 -6.92 -7.74
N ARG A 46 -5.55 -8.06 -7.29
CA ARG A 46 -5.78 -9.23 -8.15
C ARG A 46 -6.89 -9.03 -9.18
N THR A 47 -7.93 -8.27 -8.84
CA THR A 47 -9.14 -8.16 -9.68
C THR A 47 -9.13 -6.94 -10.59
N GLN A 48 -8.52 -5.84 -10.14
CA GLN A 48 -8.50 -4.57 -10.85
C GLN A 48 -7.14 -4.23 -11.46
N ASP A 49 -6.08 -4.90 -10.99
CA ASP A 49 -4.73 -4.72 -11.50
C ASP A 49 -4.27 -3.24 -11.54
N PRO A 50 -4.33 -2.54 -10.39
CA PRO A 50 -4.12 -1.10 -10.31
C PRO A 50 -2.70 -0.70 -10.72
N ASP A 51 -2.59 0.43 -11.41
CA ASP A 51 -1.30 1.08 -11.63
C ASP A 51 -0.78 1.81 -10.38
N TRP A 52 0.36 2.52 -10.50
CA TRP A 52 0.95 3.25 -9.39
C TRP A 52 0.01 4.33 -8.82
N ASN A 53 -0.71 5.06 -9.68
CA ASN A 53 -1.63 6.13 -9.27
C ASN A 53 -2.88 5.54 -8.61
N ASP A 54 -3.41 4.46 -9.17
CA ASP A 54 -4.57 3.76 -8.63
C ASP A 54 -4.27 3.22 -7.22
N LEU A 55 -3.04 2.74 -6.98
CA LEU A 55 -2.58 2.35 -5.64
C LEU A 55 -2.51 3.54 -4.67
N GLN A 56 -2.14 4.74 -5.13
CA GLN A 56 -2.19 5.92 -4.25
C GLN A 56 -3.63 6.21 -3.83
N VAL A 57 -4.58 6.17 -4.77
CA VAL A 57 -6.01 6.36 -4.49
C VAL A 57 -6.55 5.31 -3.51
N ILE A 58 -6.16 4.04 -3.70
CA ILE A 58 -6.54 2.95 -2.77
C ILE A 58 -5.97 3.24 -1.38
N LEU A 59 -4.70 3.59 -1.25
CA LEU A 59 -4.10 3.88 0.05
C LEU A 59 -4.76 5.09 0.72
N ASP A 60 -5.04 6.17 -0.02
CA ASP A 60 -5.72 7.36 0.50
C ASP A 60 -7.18 7.11 0.90
N THR A 61 -7.83 6.12 0.26
CA THR A 61 -9.19 5.71 0.61
C THR A 61 -9.21 4.83 1.86
N PHE A 62 -8.21 3.96 2.01
CA PHE A 62 -8.19 2.92 3.04
C PHE A 62 -7.52 3.35 4.34
N LEU A 63 -6.59 4.29 4.27
CA LEU A 63 -5.68 4.63 5.36
C LEU A 63 -5.77 6.13 5.67
N ASP A 64 -5.61 6.48 6.94
CA ASP A 64 -5.27 7.86 7.29
C ASP A 64 -3.82 8.19 6.89
N GLU A 65 -3.44 9.48 6.96
CA GLU A 65 -2.10 9.93 6.56
C GLU A 65 -0.96 9.28 7.37
N THR A 66 -1.20 8.99 8.65
CA THR A 66 -0.22 8.35 9.53
C THR A 66 -0.07 6.88 9.16
N GLU A 67 -1.19 6.17 9.00
CA GLU A 67 -1.25 4.79 8.57
C GLU A 67 -0.58 4.61 7.19
N LYS A 68 -0.91 5.46 6.22
CA LYS A 68 -0.29 5.46 4.87
C LYS A 68 1.23 5.63 4.97
N ARG A 69 1.71 6.59 5.75
CA ARG A 69 3.15 6.82 5.96
C ARG A 69 3.83 5.63 6.63
N MET A 70 3.19 4.98 7.60
CA MET A 70 3.72 3.76 8.22
C MET A 70 3.82 2.61 7.20
N VAL A 71 2.77 2.41 6.37
CA VAL A 71 2.75 1.42 5.28
C VAL A 71 3.86 1.65 4.27
N LEU A 72 4.01 2.87 3.77
CA LEU A 72 5.05 3.22 2.80
C LEU A 72 6.45 3.06 3.38
N ASN A 73 6.65 3.43 4.66
CA ASN A 73 7.94 3.24 5.34
C ASN A 73 8.28 1.77 5.55
N ALA A 74 7.32 0.94 5.93
CA ALA A 74 7.53 -0.50 6.10
C ALA A 74 7.89 -1.17 4.76
N ALA A 75 7.18 -0.82 3.68
CA ALA A 75 7.50 -1.27 2.33
C ALA A 75 8.90 -0.84 1.88
N ARG A 76 9.25 0.45 2.08
CA ARG A 76 10.56 1.00 1.71
C ARG A 76 11.71 0.33 2.47
N LYS A 77 11.58 0.14 3.79
CA LYS A 77 12.59 -0.59 4.58
C LYS A 77 12.82 -2.01 4.07
N GLN A 78 11.76 -2.68 3.65
CA GLN A 78 11.89 -4.02 3.05
C GLN A 78 12.63 -3.98 1.71
N VAL A 79 12.36 -2.98 0.87
CA VAL A 79 13.08 -2.77 -0.40
C VAL A 79 14.55 -2.46 -0.15
N GLU A 80 14.86 -1.60 0.83
CA GLU A 80 16.24 -1.27 1.25
C GLU A 80 16.99 -2.51 1.72
N GLY A 81 16.35 -3.36 2.53
CA GLY A 81 16.94 -4.62 2.97
C GLY A 81 17.22 -5.58 1.81
N ALA A 82 16.27 -5.76 0.90
CA ALA A 82 16.45 -6.60 -0.28
C ALA A 82 17.52 -6.05 -1.23
N TYR A 83 17.64 -4.73 -1.36
CA TYR A 83 18.71 -4.08 -2.11
C TYR A 83 20.09 -4.34 -1.47
N ALA A 84 20.19 -4.16 -0.14
CA ALA A 84 21.44 -4.40 0.61
C ALA A 84 21.91 -5.87 0.52
N ASN A 85 20.98 -6.81 0.40
CA ASN A 85 21.27 -8.23 0.22
C ASN A 85 21.65 -8.62 -1.23
N GLY A 86 21.51 -7.71 -2.20
CA GLY A 86 21.74 -7.99 -3.61
C GLY A 86 20.58 -8.72 -4.32
N ASP A 87 19.41 -8.80 -3.69
CA ASP A 87 18.23 -9.48 -4.24
C ASP A 87 17.50 -8.61 -5.29
N LEU A 88 17.80 -7.31 -5.34
CA LEU A 88 17.21 -6.35 -6.26
C LEU A 88 18.23 -5.79 -7.24
N ARG A 89 17.80 -5.67 -8.50
CA ARG A 89 18.51 -4.90 -9.53
C ARG A 89 18.01 -3.45 -9.52
N GLY A 90 18.88 -2.52 -9.88
CA GLY A 90 18.57 -1.08 -9.84
C GLY A 90 18.62 -0.51 -8.43
N THR A 91 18.19 0.74 -8.28
CA THR A 91 18.18 1.44 -6.98
C THR A 91 16.91 1.17 -6.19
N VAL A 92 16.91 1.53 -4.90
CA VAL A 92 15.71 1.51 -4.05
C VAL A 92 14.59 2.34 -4.68
N ASP A 93 14.89 3.55 -5.18
CA ASP A 93 13.87 4.41 -5.79
C ASP A 93 13.36 3.90 -7.13
N GLN A 94 14.15 3.16 -7.90
CA GLN A 94 13.65 2.46 -9.10
C GLN A 94 12.68 1.33 -8.75
N ASN A 95 12.87 0.66 -7.60
CA ASN A 95 12.02 -0.45 -7.15
C ASN A 95 10.81 0.02 -6.34
N PHE A 96 10.91 1.16 -5.65
CA PHE A 96 9.87 1.73 -4.80
C PHE A 96 9.83 3.26 -4.90
N PRO A 97 9.40 3.81 -6.05
CA PRO A 97 9.42 5.24 -6.31
C PRO A 97 8.45 6.00 -5.40
N SER A 98 8.87 7.18 -4.96
CA SER A 98 8.06 8.11 -4.14
C SER A 98 7.13 9.00 -4.96
N ALA A 99 7.39 9.14 -6.26
CA ALA A 99 6.58 9.89 -7.23
C ALA A 99 6.16 8.96 -8.38
N ASN A 100 5.19 9.40 -9.19
CA ASN A 100 4.70 8.62 -10.33
C ASN A 100 5.85 8.27 -11.28
N PRO A 101 6.16 6.98 -11.47
CA PRO A 101 7.25 6.54 -12.34
C PRO A 101 6.87 6.46 -13.83
N GLU A 102 5.63 6.81 -14.19
CA GLU A 102 5.09 6.74 -15.56
C GLU A 102 5.19 5.33 -16.19
N TRP A 103 5.07 4.30 -15.35
CA TRP A 103 5.07 2.92 -15.80
C TRP A 103 3.83 2.61 -16.65
N ASP A 104 4.08 2.36 -17.94
CA ASP A 104 3.08 1.85 -18.88
C ASP A 104 2.82 0.34 -18.65
N PRO A 105 1.60 -0.06 -18.24
CA PRO A 105 1.27 -1.47 -18.00
C PRO A 105 1.37 -2.34 -19.26
N ASN A 106 1.35 -1.75 -20.46
CA ASN A 106 1.51 -2.46 -21.74
C ASN A 106 2.98 -2.77 -22.08
N GLN A 107 3.93 -2.19 -21.37
CA GLN A 107 5.36 -2.45 -21.56
C GLN A 107 5.84 -3.55 -20.60
N PRO A 108 6.39 -4.68 -21.10
CA PRO A 108 6.77 -5.82 -20.25
C PRO A 108 7.70 -5.47 -19.10
N GLY A 109 8.67 -4.57 -19.32
CA GLY A 109 9.58 -4.12 -18.27
C GLY A 109 8.87 -3.35 -17.16
N HIS A 110 8.04 -2.37 -17.53
CA HIS A 110 7.24 -1.57 -16.61
C HIS A 110 6.20 -2.42 -15.88
N ARG A 111 5.58 -3.38 -16.57
CA ARG A 111 4.65 -4.34 -15.98
C ARG A 111 5.28 -5.16 -14.86
N GLY A 112 6.53 -5.59 -15.05
CA GLY A 112 7.32 -6.27 -14.02
C GLY A 112 7.60 -5.38 -12.80
N MET A 113 7.89 -4.09 -13.03
CA MET A 113 8.09 -3.11 -11.96
C MET A 113 6.79 -2.84 -11.19
N LEU A 114 5.68 -2.65 -11.89
CA LEU A 114 4.35 -2.45 -11.30
C LEU A 114 3.94 -3.65 -10.41
N THR A 115 4.10 -4.87 -10.93
CA THR A 115 3.80 -6.10 -10.17
C THR A 115 4.64 -6.18 -8.88
N ARG A 116 5.91 -5.77 -8.94
CA ARG A 116 6.79 -5.74 -7.78
C ARG A 116 6.36 -4.66 -6.79
N TYR A 117 6.00 -3.48 -7.26
CA TYR A 117 5.50 -2.39 -6.43
C TYR A 117 4.20 -2.76 -5.70
N GLN A 118 3.25 -3.39 -6.38
CA GLN A 118 2.02 -3.94 -5.77
C GLN A 118 2.35 -4.90 -4.60
N ARG A 119 3.36 -5.77 -4.76
CA ARG A 119 3.82 -6.68 -3.69
C ARG A 119 4.46 -5.94 -2.52
N TRP A 120 5.24 -4.89 -2.79
CA TRP A 120 5.83 -4.06 -1.72
C TRP A 120 4.78 -3.30 -0.94
N ILE A 121 3.76 -2.75 -1.60
CA ILE A 121 2.62 -2.12 -0.93
C ILE A 121 1.91 -3.13 -0.04
N LEU A 122 1.58 -4.32 -0.55
CA LEU A 122 0.91 -5.35 0.25
C LEU A 122 1.77 -5.80 1.44
N PHE A 123 3.09 -5.89 1.27
CA PHE A 123 4.01 -6.13 2.38
C PHE A 123 3.91 -5.02 3.44
N GLY A 124 3.95 -3.75 3.01
CA GLY A 124 3.81 -2.60 3.91
C GLY A 124 2.51 -2.64 4.71
N VAL A 125 1.38 -2.92 4.06
CA VAL A 125 0.06 -3.03 4.71
C VAL A 125 0.03 -4.16 5.75
N ARG A 126 0.72 -5.28 5.49
CA ARG A 126 0.74 -6.41 6.45
C ARG A 126 1.71 -6.21 7.63
N HIS A 127 2.71 -5.33 7.50
CA HIS A 127 3.83 -5.25 8.46
C HIS A 127 4.05 -3.88 9.08
N ALA A 128 3.31 -2.84 8.66
CA ALA A 128 3.47 -1.51 9.22
C ALA A 128 2.96 -1.39 10.65
N MET A 129 1.92 -2.15 11.02
CA MET A 129 1.41 -2.16 12.38
C MET A 129 2.10 -3.26 13.22
N PRO A 130 2.70 -2.91 14.37
CA PRO A 130 3.23 -3.90 15.30
C PRO A 130 2.10 -4.80 15.82
N LYS A 131 2.24 -6.12 15.65
CA LYS A 131 1.25 -7.12 16.09
C LYS A 131 0.97 -7.13 17.60
N ALA A 132 1.87 -6.54 18.41
CA ALA A 132 1.82 -6.59 19.87
C ALA A 132 1.15 -5.39 20.53
N VAL A 133 0.75 -4.37 19.76
CA VAL A 133 0.23 -3.13 20.32
C VAL A 133 -1.28 -3.08 20.14
N ASN A 134 -2.01 -3.13 21.26
CA ASN A 134 -3.42 -2.79 21.26
C ASN A 134 -3.54 -1.27 21.07
N TRP A 135 -3.60 -0.83 19.82
CA TRP A 135 -3.61 0.58 19.44
C TRP A 135 -4.88 1.31 19.88
N SER A 136 -6.01 0.62 20.04
CA SER A 136 -7.22 1.24 20.60
C SER A 136 -6.97 1.73 22.02
N LYS A 137 -6.18 1.00 22.82
CA LYS A 137 -5.78 1.42 24.16
C LYS A 137 -4.77 2.58 24.17
N ILE A 138 -3.85 2.67 23.20
CA ILE A 138 -2.85 3.76 23.19
C ILE A 138 -3.50 5.13 22.96
N TYR A 139 -4.54 5.22 22.13
CA TYR A 139 -5.25 6.48 21.90
C TYR A 139 -6.36 6.77 22.95
N GLU A 140 -6.72 5.78 23.79
CA GLU A 140 -7.53 5.98 25.00
C GLU A 140 -6.73 6.60 26.14
N VAL A 141 -5.40 6.55 26.09
CA VAL A 141 -4.53 7.24 27.06
C VAL A 141 -4.60 8.75 26.79
N ARG A 142 -5.61 9.39 27.36
CA ARG A 142 -5.72 10.84 27.51
C ARG A 142 -5.45 11.14 28.97
N GLN A 143 -4.64 12.17 29.22
CA GLN A 143 -4.45 12.69 30.56
C GLN A 143 -5.84 13.02 31.15
N GLU A 144 -6.18 12.37 32.25
CA GLU A 144 -7.47 12.62 32.90
C GLU A 144 -7.54 14.09 33.33
N PRO A 145 -8.73 14.72 33.39
CA PRO A 145 -8.85 16.15 33.70
C PRO A 145 -8.21 16.58 35.02
N ASN A 146 -7.98 15.63 35.93
CA ASN A 146 -7.39 15.80 37.25
C ASN A 146 -5.98 15.19 37.38
N GLU A 147 -5.42 14.60 36.33
CA GLU A 147 -4.05 14.07 36.33
C GLU A 147 -3.07 15.20 36.00
N SER A 148 -1.93 15.27 36.69
CA SER A 148 -0.90 16.26 36.39
C SER A 148 -0.02 15.78 35.23
N PRO A 149 0.58 16.70 34.43
CA PRO A 149 1.40 16.29 33.28
C PRO A 149 2.59 15.41 33.67
N SER A 150 3.08 15.54 34.90
CA SER A 150 4.17 14.74 35.46
C SER A 150 3.73 13.36 35.97
N ALA A 151 2.44 13.11 36.17
CA ALA A 151 1.91 11.79 36.50
C ALA A 151 1.59 10.95 35.25
N PHE A 152 1.33 11.63 34.13
CA PHE A 152 1.04 11.01 32.83
C PHE A 152 2.28 10.62 32.02
N MET A 153 3.42 11.30 32.24
CA MET A 153 4.72 11.03 31.59
C MET A 153 5.46 9.85 32.24
#